data_AF-A0A8C3B8U8-F1
#
_entry.id   AF-A0A8C3B8U8-F1
#
_cell.length_a   1.000
_cell.length_b   1.000
_cell.length_c   1.000
_cell.angle_alpha   90.00
_cell.angle_beta   90.00
_cell.angle_gamma   90.00
#
_symmetry.space_group_name_H-M   'P 1'
#
loop_
_entity.id
_entity.type
_entity.pdbx_description
1 polymer ?
#
loop_
_entity_poly.entity_id
_entity_poly.type
_entity_poly.pdbx_seq_one_letter_code
_entity_poly.pdbx_strand_id
1 'polypeptide(L)'
;MEFPFFHGKITRKACEELLCKNGKNGSYLIRESESVEGALCLCVFFEELIYTYRIFREKQGYYKIQTSEGIPEKVFRTLKDLIYNYEKPNQGLVTNLRYPVKKTKPLQRSQRLKLGKDDIYDEIDESDYVAVLP
;
A
#
# COMPACT_ATOMS: atom_id res chain seq x y z
N MET A 1 7.62 13.40 7.71
CA MET A 1 6.17 13.17 7.54
C MET A 1 5.99 12.09 6.48
N GLU A 2 5.66 10.88 6.90
CA GLU A 2 5.31 9.78 5.98
C GLU A 2 3.82 9.86 5.66
N PHE A 3 3.45 9.99 4.39
CA PHE A 3 2.04 9.93 3.99
C PHE A 3 1.57 8.47 3.97
N PRO A 4 0.37 8.15 4.49
CA PRO A 4 -0.12 6.77 4.52
C PRO A 4 -0.24 6.15 3.13
N PHE A 5 -0.62 6.96 2.13
CA PHE A 5 -0.74 6.57 0.73
C PHE A 5 0.59 6.56 -0.04
N PHE A 6 1.71 6.96 0.57
CA PHE A 6 3.01 7.04 -0.11
C PHE A 6 3.87 5.80 0.17
N HIS A 7 4.05 4.98 -0.87
CA HIS A 7 4.75 3.71 -0.78
C HIS A 7 6.24 3.80 -1.15
N GLY A 8 6.72 4.93 -1.67
CA GLY A 8 8.11 5.10 -2.09
C GLY A 8 8.44 4.20 -3.29
N LYS A 9 9.64 3.62 -3.32
CA LYS A 9 10.10 2.68 -4.35
C LYS A 9 9.42 1.31 -4.20
N ILE A 10 8.21 1.18 -4.75
CA ILE A 10 7.50 -0.09 -4.91
C ILE A 10 7.36 -0.41 -6.40
N THR A 11 7.50 -1.69 -6.75
CA THR A 11 7.34 -2.15 -8.14
C THR A 11 5.91 -1.98 -8.60
N ARG A 12 5.71 -1.82 -9.91
CA ARG A 12 4.38 -1.81 -10.53
C ARG A 12 3.53 -3.00 -10.06
N LYS A 13 4.09 -4.22 -10.10
CA LYS A 13 3.38 -5.45 -9.72
C LYS A 13 2.90 -5.41 -8.26
N ALA A 14 3.76 -5.02 -7.33
CA ALA A 14 3.39 -4.95 -5.92
C ALA A 14 2.35 -3.84 -5.65
N CYS A 15 2.42 -2.73 -6.38
CA CYS A 15 1.35 -1.72 -6.37
C CYS A 15 0.01 -2.30 -6.86
N GLU A 16 0.04 -3.09 -7.94
CA GLU A 16 -1.15 -3.73 -8.49
C GLU A 16 -1.76 -4.73 -7.51
N GLU A 17 -0.94 -5.57 -6.88
CA GLU A 17 -1.38 -6.51 -5.85
C GLU A 17 -2.04 -5.80 -4.65
N LEU A 18 -1.47 -4.68 -4.18
CA LEU A 18 -2.04 -3.91 -3.07
C LEU A 18 -3.41 -3.31 -3.41
N LEU A 19 -3.54 -2.76 -4.62
CA LEU A 19 -4.79 -2.17 -5.09
C LEU A 19 -5.87 -3.24 -5.34
N CYS A 20 -5.51 -4.33 -6.03
CA CYS A 20 -6.40 -5.47 -6.26
C CYS A 20 -6.84 -6.14 -4.96
N LYS A 21 -5.94 -6.30 -3.98
CA LYS A 21 -6.28 -6.85 -2.66
C LYS A 21 -7.29 -5.98 -1.91
N ASN A 22 -7.24 -4.67 -2.11
CA ASN A 22 -8.20 -3.76 -1.51
C ASN A 22 -9.56 -3.82 -2.21
N GLY A 23 -9.57 -4.03 -3.54
CA GLY A 23 -10.77 -4.33 -4.34
C GLY A 23 -11.85 -3.24 -4.34
N LYS A 24 -11.52 -2.02 -3.93
CA LYS A 24 -12.48 -0.91 -3.79
C LYS A 24 -12.21 0.17 -4.83
N ASN A 25 -13.24 0.53 -5.60
CA ASN A 25 -13.19 1.65 -6.55
C ASN A 25 -12.81 2.95 -5.84
N GLY A 26 -11.85 3.68 -6.41
CA GLY A 26 -11.26 4.87 -5.78
C GLY A 26 -10.19 4.56 -4.74
N SER A 27 -9.73 3.31 -4.66
CA SER A 27 -8.49 2.99 -3.93
C SER A 27 -7.30 3.57 -4.66
N TYR A 28 -6.38 4.17 -3.93
CA TYR A 28 -5.22 4.81 -4.54
C TYR A 28 -3.96 4.72 -3.68
N LEU A 29 -2.82 4.82 -4.34
CA LEU A 29 -1.51 4.96 -3.71
C LEU A 29 -0.55 5.71 -4.61
N ILE A 30 0.49 6.27 -4.02
CA ILE A 30 1.56 6.97 -4.73
C ILE A 30 2.85 6.20 -4.53
N ARG A 31 3.54 5.95 -5.64
CA ARG A 31 4.86 5.32 -5.68
C ARG A 31 5.86 6.22 -6.40
N GLU A 32 7.14 5.94 -6.21
CA GLU A 32 8.19 6.52 -7.04
C GLU A 32 8.20 5.84 -8.41
N SER A 33 8.49 6.60 -9.46
CA SER A 33 8.62 6.04 -10.79
C SER A 33 9.91 5.23 -10.89
N GLU A 34 9.81 3.98 -11.35
CA GLU A 34 10.98 3.12 -11.60
C GLU A 34 11.72 3.55 -12.88
N SER A 35 11.02 4.19 -13.81
CA SER A 35 11.56 4.56 -15.13
C SER A 35 12.06 6.00 -15.19
N VAL A 36 11.56 6.89 -14.33
CA VAL A 36 11.87 8.32 -14.38
C VAL A 36 12.31 8.80 -13.00
N GLU A 37 13.60 9.09 -12.86
CA GLU A 37 14.14 9.56 -11.59
C GLU A 37 13.50 10.88 -11.17
N GLY A 38 13.07 10.97 -9.90
CA GLY A 38 12.41 12.15 -9.35
C GLY A 38 10.92 12.30 -9.69
N ALA A 39 10.38 11.49 -10.61
CA ALA A 39 8.94 11.44 -10.86
C ALA A 39 8.23 10.49 -9.90
N LEU A 40 6.96 10.79 -9.63
CA LEU A 40 6.05 9.96 -8.85
C LEU A 40 4.98 9.38 -9.77
N CYS A 41 4.35 8.30 -9.35
CA CYS A 41 3.23 7.67 -10.03
C CYS A 41 2.06 7.54 -9.05
N LEU A 42 0.93 8.17 -9.39
CA LEU A 42 -0.34 7.97 -8.71
C LEU A 42 -1.06 6.81 -9.38
N CYS A 43 -1.27 5.73 -8.63
CA CYS A 43 -1.98 4.55 -9.09
C CYS A 43 -3.37 4.53 -8.45
N VAL A 44 -4.41 4.40 -9.27
CA VAL A 44 -5.83 4.42 -8.86
C VAL A 44 -6.51 3.17 -9.38
N PHE A 45 -7.22 2.47 -8.50
CA PHE A 45 -8.02 1.30 -8.83
C PHE A 45 -9.46 1.71 -9.14
N PHE A 46 -9.93 1.29 -10.31
CA PHE A 46 -11.29 1.53 -10.76
C PHE A 46 -11.71 0.45 -11.76
N GLU A 47 -12.86 -0.19 -11.53
CA GLU A 47 -13.42 -1.22 -12.41
C GLU A 47 -12.41 -2.33 -12.75
N GLU A 48 -11.75 -2.87 -11.72
CA GLU A 48 -10.75 -3.95 -11.84
C GLU A 48 -9.50 -3.58 -12.66
N LEU A 49 -9.38 -2.31 -13.05
CA LEU A 49 -8.25 -1.75 -13.77
C LEU A 49 -7.47 -0.77 -12.89
N ILE A 50 -6.18 -0.66 -13.18
CA ILE A 50 -5.27 0.21 -12.45
C ILE A 50 -4.76 1.30 -13.38
N TYR A 51 -5.22 2.51 -13.09
CA TYR A 51 -4.88 3.72 -13.81
C TYR A 51 -3.65 4.34 -13.17
N THR A 52 -2.59 4.52 -13.96
CA THR A 52 -1.34 5.10 -13.49
C THR A 52 -1.15 6.48 -14.11
N TYR A 53 -1.08 7.49 -13.26
CA TYR A 53 -0.85 8.89 -13.63
C TYR A 53 0.56 9.32 -13.19
N ARG A 54 1.30 9.97 -14.08
CA ARG A 54 2.65 10.47 -13.76
C ARG A 54 2.56 11.83 -13.10
N ILE A 55 3.28 12.00 -12.00
CA ILE A 55 3.43 13.25 -11.27
C ILE A 55 4.89 13.69 -11.40
N PHE A 56 5.12 14.85 -11.99
CA PHE A 56 6.41 15.49 -12.13
C PHE A 56 6.62 16.52 -11.03
N ARG A 57 7.86 16.61 -10.56
CA ARG A 57 8.30 17.65 -9.63
C ARG A 57 8.95 18.77 -10.45
N GLU A 58 8.32 19.93 -10.46
CA GLU A 58 8.82 21.12 -11.14
C GLU A 58 9.95 21.78 -10.34
N LYS A 59 10.81 22.54 -11.03
CA LYS A 59 12.02 23.15 -10.44
C LYS A 59 11.73 24.09 -9.25
N GLN A 60 10.53 24.66 -9.19
CA GLN A 60 10.09 25.55 -8.11
C GLN A 60 9.45 24.80 -6.92
N GLY A 61 9.50 23.46 -6.90
CA GLY A 61 8.93 22.63 -5.82
C GLY A 61 7.44 22.29 -5.98
N TYR A 62 6.83 22.67 -7.11
CA TYR A 62 5.45 22.31 -7.44
C TYR A 62 5.35 20.87 -7.98
N TYR A 63 4.17 20.28 -7.85
CA TYR A 63 3.82 18.97 -8.38
C TYR A 63 2.85 19.14 -9.54
N LYS A 64 3.18 18.56 -10.68
CA LYS A 64 2.35 18.56 -11.89
C LYS A 64 1.94 17.14 -12.21
N ILE A 65 0.66 16.87 -12.44
CA ILE A 65 0.19 15.53 -12.80
C ILE A 65 -0.27 15.49 -14.25
N GLN A 66 0.13 14.44 -14.95
CA GLN A 66 -0.26 14.17 -16.33
C GLN A 66 -1.52 13.30 -16.32
N THR A 67 -2.66 13.93 -16.59
CA THR A 67 -3.96 13.28 -16.78
C THR A 67 -4.22 13.00 -18.27
N SER A 68 -5.40 12.49 -18.62
CA SER A 68 -5.79 12.23 -20.01
C SER A 68 -5.75 13.50 -20.88
N GLU A 69 -5.53 13.32 -22.18
CA GLU A 69 -5.50 14.40 -23.16
C GLU A 69 -6.81 15.21 -23.15
N GLY A 70 -6.70 16.54 -23.15
CA GLY A 70 -7.83 17.47 -23.11
C GLY A 70 -8.17 18.06 -21.74
N ILE A 71 -7.48 17.64 -20.67
CA ILE A 71 -7.66 18.19 -19.32
C ILE A 71 -6.50 19.14 -19.00
N PRO A 72 -6.77 20.39 -18.53
CA PRO A 72 -5.72 21.33 -18.23
C PRO A 72 -4.80 20.78 -17.14
N GLU A 73 -3.51 20.77 -17.42
CA GLU A 73 -2.50 20.30 -16.47
C GLU A 73 -2.51 21.19 -15.23
N LYS A 74 -2.79 20.59 -14.06
CA LYS A 74 -2.81 21.29 -12.78
C LYS A 74 -1.47 21.18 -12.08
N VAL A 75 -1.05 22.30 -11.49
CA VAL A 75 0.13 22.41 -10.64
C VAL A 75 -0.28 22.64 -9.20
N PHE A 76 0.36 21.92 -8.28
CA PHE A 76 0.05 21.91 -6.86
C PHE A 76 1.31 22.23 -6.05
N ARG A 77 1.16 22.96 -4.95
CA ARG A 77 2.30 23.29 -4.06
C ARG A 77 2.80 22.09 -3.26
N THR A 78 1.90 21.20 -2.88
CA THR A 78 2.23 20.01 -2.09
C THR A 78 1.49 18.79 -2.62
N LEU A 79 2.06 17.61 -2.38
CA LEU A 79 1.42 16.34 -2.73
C LEU A 79 0.06 16.17 -2.01
N LYS A 80 -0.08 16.74 -0.81
CA LYS A 80 -1.33 16.71 -0.05
C LYS A 80 -2.43 17.52 -0.74
N ASP A 81 -2.08 18.69 -1.25
CA ASP A 81 -2.99 19.58 -1.98
C ASP A 81 -3.45 18.96 -3.30
N LEU A 82 -2.52 18.31 -4.00
CA LEU A 82 -2.82 17.49 -5.18
C LEU A 82 -3.89 16.45 -4.84
N ILE A 83 -3.65 15.63 -3.81
CA ILE A 83 -4.60 14.58 -3.42
C ILE A 83 -5.94 15.17 -3.02
N TYR A 84 -5.96 16.21 -2.19
CA TYR A 84 -7.20 16.88 -1.78
C TYR A 84 -8.02 17.41 -2.96
N ASN A 85 -7.36 17.93 -3.99
CA ASN A 85 -8.05 18.33 -5.21
C ASN A 85 -8.70 17.13 -5.90
N TYR A 86 -7.98 16.02 -6.06
CA TYR A 86 -8.46 14.81 -6.74
C TYR A 86 -9.41 13.92 -5.92
N GLU A 87 -9.58 14.19 -4.62
CA GLU A 87 -10.68 13.63 -3.82
C GLU A 87 -12.05 14.15 -4.30
N LYS A 88 -12.08 15.29 -4.99
CA LYS A 88 -13.31 15.84 -5.57
C LYS A 88 -13.65 15.11 -6.88
N PRO A 89 -14.94 14.89 -7.18
CA PRO A 89 -15.36 14.35 -8.47
C PRO A 89 -15.00 15.28 -9.63
N ASN A 90 -14.92 14.72 -10.84
CA ASN A 90 -14.75 15.43 -12.11
C ASN A 90 -13.47 16.28 -12.23
N GLN A 91 -12.35 15.78 -11.69
CA GLN A 91 -11.07 16.48 -11.72
C GLN A 91 -10.10 15.97 -12.80
N GLY A 92 -10.54 15.01 -13.62
CA GLY A 92 -9.75 14.46 -14.71
C GLY A 92 -8.98 13.18 -14.41
N LEU A 93 -9.31 12.53 -13.29
CA LEU A 93 -8.99 11.12 -13.09
C LEU A 93 -10.20 10.27 -13.49
N VAL A 94 -9.96 8.98 -13.68
CA VAL A 94 -11.00 7.97 -13.95
C VAL A 94 -12.07 7.97 -12.84
N THR A 95 -11.66 8.23 -11.61
CA THR A 95 -12.53 8.27 -10.44
C THR A 95 -11.94 9.20 -9.37
N ASN A 96 -12.76 9.66 -8.44
CA ASN A 96 -12.28 10.43 -7.30
C ASN A 96 -11.49 9.54 -6.33
N LEU A 97 -10.45 10.13 -5.73
CA LEU A 97 -9.69 9.46 -4.69
C LEU A 97 -10.57 9.32 -3.44
N ARG A 98 -10.75 8.09 -2.95
CA ARG A 98 -11.56 7.81 -1.76
C ARG A 98 -10.81 7.04 -0.68
N TYR A 99 -10.08 6.02 -1.09
CA TYR A 99 -9.51 5.05 -0.14
C TYR A 99 -7.98 5.03 -0.26
N PRO A 100 -7.25 5.78 0.58
CA PRO A 100 -5.80 5.72 0.59
C PRO A 100 -5.34 4.33 1.04
N VAL A 101 -4.59 3.62 0.19
CA VAL A 101 -4.01 2.33 0.54
C VAL A 101 -2.79 2.57 1.40
N LYS A 102 -2.85 2.14 2.66
CA LYS A 102 -1.76 2.29 3.62
C LYS A 102 -0.62 1.34 3.27
N LYS A 103 0.63 1.80 3.48
CA LYS A 103 1.78 0.89 3.57
C LYS A 103 1.51 -0.14 4.65
N THR A 104 1.38 -1.41 4.27
CA THR A 104 1.46 -2.50 5.23
C THR A 104 2.91 -2.58 5.69
N LYS A 105 3.22 -2.06 6.88
CA LYS A 105 4.46 -2.44 7.55
C LYS A 105 4.45 -3.96 7.63
N PRO A 106 5.54 -4.67 7.27
CA PRO A 106 5.59 -6.09 7.55
C PRO A 106 5.40 -6.22 9.06
N LEU A 107 4.25 -6.75 9.47
CA LEU A 107 4.12 -7.31 10.79
C LEU A 107 5.22 -8.35 10.84
N GLN A 108 6.27 -8.08 11.62
CA GLN A 108 7.23 -9.09 12.05
C GLN A 108 6.41 -10.34 12.31
N ARG A 109 6.67 -11.40 11.52
CA ARG A 109 5.99 -12.69 11.60
C ARG A 109 5.90 -13.06 13.08
N SER A 110 4.74 -12.87 13.69
CA SER A 110 4.44 -13.55 14.93
C SER A 110 4.36 -15.02 14.54
N GLN A 111 5.38 -15.79 14.91
CA GLN A 111 5.40 -17.24 14.80
C GLN A 111 4.20 -17.79 15.58
N ARG A 112 3.04 -17.87 14.95
CA ARG A 112 1.91 -18.69 15.40
C ARG A 112 1.34 -19.40 14.19
N LEU A 113 2.15 -20.32 13.64
CA LEU A 113 1.61 -21.54 13.08
C LEU A 113 0.85 -22.23 14.22
N LYS A 114 -0.46 -22.05 14.25
CA LYS A 114 -1.36 -22.90 15.02
C LYS A 114 -1.33 -24.28 14.35
N LEU A 115 -0.45 -25.17 14.79
CA LEU A 115 -0.64 -26.60 14.58
C LEU A 115 -1.49 -27.08 15.76
N GLY A 116 -2.81 -27.10 15.55
CA GLY A 116 -3.70 -27.82 16.45
C GLY A 116 -3.45 -29.31 16.31
N LYS A 117 -3.24 -29.98 17.44
CA LYS A 117 -3.68 -31.34 17.70
C LYS A 117 -3.64 -31.57 19.21
N ASP A 118 -4.83 -31.78 19.73
CA ASP A 118 -5.14 -32.29 21.05
C ASP A 118 -4.39 -33.61 21.27
N ASP A 119 -3.76 -33.77 22.43
CA ASP A 119 -3.68 -35.04 23.13
C ASP A 119 -3.35 -34.75 24.60
N ILE A 120 -4.36 -35.02 25.43
CA ILE A 120 -4.32 -35.10 26.88
C ILE A 120 -3.35 -36.23 27.26
N TYR A 121 -2.39 -35.97 28.15
CA TYR A 121 -1.74 -37.03 28.91
C TYR A 121 -1.59 -36.55 30.35
N ASP A 122 -2.28 -37.28 31.22
CA ASP A 122 -2.45 -37.09 32.64
C ASP A 122 -1.15 -36.85 33.41
N GLU A 123 -1.28 -36.07 34.49
CA GLU A 123 -0.32 -35.98 35.58
C GLU A 123 0.02 -37.39 36.11
N ILE A 124 1.29 -37.80 35.98
CA ILE A 124 1.80 -38.98 36.67
C ILE A 124 2.68 -38.51 37.83
N ASP A 125 2.26 -38.98 38.99
CA ASP A 125 2.74 -38.77 40.36
C ASP A 125 4.24 -39.09 40.56
N GLU A 126 4.89 -38.32 41.44
CA GLU A 126 6.34 -38.29 41.71
C GLU A 126 6.82 -39.47 42.59
N SER A 127 6.50 -40.74 42.26
CA SER A 127 6.81 -41.89 43.14
C SER A 127 7.61 -43.07 42.58
N ASP A 128 8.13 -43.05 41.34
CA ASP A 128 8.81 -44.23 40.74
C ASP A 128 10.26 -43.98 40.31
N TYR A 129 11.01 -43.15 41.06
CA TYR A 129 12.47 -43.14 40.97
C TYR A 129 13.07 -44.30 41.79
N VAL A 130 13.26 -45.46 41.15
CA VAL A 130 14.17 -46.49 41.67
C VAL A 130 15.60 -46.11 41.26
N ALA A 131 16.42 -45.78 42.25
CA ALA A 131 17.85 -45.55 42.05
C ALA A 131 18.54 -46.83 41.57
N VAL A 132 19.07 -46.83 40.35
CA VAL A 132 19.96 -47.89 39.87
C VAL A 132 21.40 -47.35 39.95
N LEU A 133 22.08 -47.70 41.04
CA LEU A 133 23.52 -47.50 41.21
C LEU A 133 24.29 -48.45 40.29
N PRO A 134 25.34 -48.00 39.58
CA PRO A 134 26.48 -48.85 39.25
C PRO A 134 27.47 -48.96 40.41
#